data_AF-A0A838GAF2-F1
#
_entry.id   AF-A0A838GAF2-F1
#
_cell.length_a   1.000
_cell.length_b   1.000
_cell.length_c   1.000
_cell.angle_alpha   90.00
_cell.angle_beta   90.00
_cell.angle_gamma   90.00
#
_symmetry.space_group_name_H-M   'P 1'
#
loop_
_entity.id
_entity.type
_entity.pdbx_description
1 polymer ?
#
loop_
_entity_poly.entity_id
_entity_poly.type
_entity_poly.pdbx_seq_one_letter_code
_entity_poly.pdbx_strand_id
1 'polypeptide(L)'
;LTAVLAYAVAGPVGQLVSRAANVPRLPFHWKKLEGPWFDNAIATLEDREDGLLLRWEKGCVGDDPAAPWLETMAEELVRPRRAPGGRSSAATGSMR
;
A
#
# COMPACT_ATOMS: atom_id res chain seq x y z
N LEU A 1 1.50 19.57 -18.52
CA LEU A 1 2.70 20.44 -18.70
C LEU A 1 2.94 21.39 -17.52
N THR A 2 1.89 22.04 -16.98
CA THR A 2 1.96 22.94 -15.80
C THR A 2 2.47 22.29 -14.51
N ALA A 3 2.14 21.02 -14.26
CA ALA A 3 2.61 20.32 -13.06
C ALA A 3 4.13 20.05 -13.05
N VAL A 4 4.74 19.80 -14.23
CA VAL A 4 6.19 19.53 -14.34
C VAL A 4 7.02 20.76 -14.00
N LEU A 5 6.55 21.94 -14.43
CA LEU A 5 7.23 23.21 -14.17
C LEU A 5 7.11 23.66 -12.70
N ALA A 6 5.99 23.36 -12.02
CA ALA A 6 5.79 23.72 -10.62
C ALA A 6 6.77 22.99 -9.66
N TYR A 7 7.13 21.74 -9.95
CA TYR A 7 8.02 20.95 -9.07
C TYR A 7 9.52 21.07 -9.39
N ALA A 8 9.89 21.53 -10.59
CA ALA A 8 11.28 21.83 -10.94
C ALA A 8 11.86 22.94 -10.04
N VAL A 9 11.01 23.85 -9.57
CA VAL A 9 11.39 24.93 -8.64
C VAL A 9 11.31 24.48 -7.17
N ALA A 10 10.41 23.55 -6.84
CA ALA A 10 10.18 23.13 -5.45
C ALA A 10 11.35 22.34 -4.83
N GLY A 11 12.09 21.55 -5.61
CA GLY A 11 13.24 20.77 -5.13
C GLY A 11 14.41 21.63 -4.62
N PRO A 12 14.93 22.58 -5.44
CA PRO A 12 16.04 23.45 -5.03
C PRO A 12 15.64 24.47 -3.96
N VAL A 13 14.44 25.07 -4.08
CA VAL A 13 13.95 26.08 -3.13
C VAL A 13 13.66 25.45 -1.76
N GLY A 14 13.08 24.25 -1.71
CA GLY A 14 12.85 23.53 -0.45
C GLY A 14 14.14 23.17 0.30
N GLN A 15 15.24 22.93 -0.43
CA GLN A 15 16.54 22.64 0.18
C GLN A 15 17.23 23.91 0.74
N LEU A 16 17.00 25.08 0.13
CA LEU A 16 17.50 26.36 0.64
C LEU A 16 16.72 26.84 1.88
N VAL A 17 15.39 26.69 1.87
CA VAL A 17 14.54 27.03 3.02
C VAL A 17 14.83 26.13 4.24
N SER A 18 15.10 24.83 4.04
CA SER A 18 15.44 23.93 5.15
C SER A 18 16.79 24.25 5.81
N ARG A 19 17.77 24.80 5.05
CA ARG A 19 19.04 25.27 5.61
C ARG A 19 18.92 26.59 6.37
N ALA A 20 17.99 27.46 5.99
CA ALA A 20 17.76 28.74 6.67
C ALA A 20 17.00 28.59 8.00
N ALA A 21 16.15 27.57 8.14
CA ALA A 21 15.33 27.33 9.33
C ALA A 21 16.03 26.49 10.44
N ASN A 22 17.35 26.24 10.32
CA ASN A 22 18.15 25.45 11.27
C ASN A 22 17.52 24.10 11.65
N VAL A 23 16.90 23.41 10.68
CA VAL A 23 16.22 22.13 10.90
C VAL A 23 17.28 21.03 11.07
N PRO A 24 17.25 20.26 12.17
CA PRO A 24 18.17 19.15 12.39
C PRO A 24 18.15 18.17 11.22
N ARG A 25 19.34 17.78 10.76
CA ARG A 25 19.48 16.84 9.65
C ARG A 25 18.92 15.48 10.07
N LEU A 26 17.83 15.03 9.47
CA LEU A 26 17.18 13.75 9.77
C LEU A 26 18.17 12.59 9.50
N PRO A 27 18.27 11.59 10.41
CA PRO A 27 19.24 10.49 10.30
C PRO A 27 18.86 9.42 9.25
N PHE A 28 17.77 9.62 8.50
CA PHE A 28 17.30 8.71 7.48
C PHE A 28 17.15 9.42 6.14
N HIS A 29 17.67 8.79 5.09
CA HIS A 29 17.60 9.29 3.71
C HIS A 29 16.46 8.58 2.99
N TRP A 30 15.38 9.31 2.70
CA TRP A 30 14.31 8.81 1.84
C TRP A 30 14.73 8.97 0.38
N LYS A 31 15.02 7.85 -0.28
CA LYS A 31 15.14 7.82 -1.74
C LYS A 31 13.75 7.57 -2.31
N LYS A 32 13.21 8.53 -3.06
CA LYS A 32 11.97 8.34 -3.81
C LYS A 32 12.15 7.15 -4.75
N LEU A 33 11.31 6.13 -4.61
CA LEU A 33 11.35 4.92 -5.45
C LEU A 33 10.85 5.25 -6.86
N GLU A 34 9.79 6.05 -6.97
CA GLU A 34 9.24 6.48 -8.26
C GLU A 34 8.39 7.74 -8.07
N GLY A 35 8.46 8.66 -9.04
CA GLY A 35 7.59 9.84 -9.14
C GLY A 35 7.57 10.81 -7.94
N PRO A 36 6.95 12.00 -8.10
CA PRO A 36 6.64 12.90 -6.99
C PRO A 36 5.29 12.58 -6.31
N TRP A 37 4.47 11.71 -6.90
CA TRP A 37 3.14 11.33 -6.41
C TRP A 37 3.02 9.81 -6.43
N PHE A 38 2.57 9.24 -5.32
CA PHE A 38 2.08 7.86 -5.30
C PHE A 38 0.73 7.83 -6.01
N ASP A 39 0.42 6.76 -6.74
CA ASP A 39 -0.94 6.54 -7.25
C ASP A 39 -1.91 6.61 -6.06
N ASN A 40 -3.01 7.37 -6.21
CA ASN A 40 -4.06 7.40 -5.21
C ASN A 40 -4.79 6.05 -5.23
N ALA A 41 -4.25 5.11 -4.47
CA ALA A 41 -4.77 3.75 -4.38
C ALA A 41 -5.76 3.64 -3.21
N ILE A 42 -6.89 2.98 -3.48
CA ILE A 42 -7.84 2.55 -2.45
C ILE A 42 -7.45 1.13 -2.05
N ALA A 43 -7.44 0.86 -0.75
CA ALA A 43 -7.26 -0.49 -0.23
C ALA A 43 -8.61 -1.07 0.18
N THR A 44 -8.94 -2.25 -0.34
CA THR A 44 -10.13 -3.02 0.07
C THR A 44 -9.70 -4.28 0.80
N LEU A 45 -10.41 -4.60 1.88
CA LEU A 45 -10.25 -5.84 2.64
C LEU A 45 -11.56 -6.62 2.54
N GLU A 46 -11.47 -7.85 2.07
CA GLU A 46 -12.59 -8.79 2.02
C GLU A 46 -12.32 -9.95 2.98
N ASP A 47 -13.31 -10.26 3.82
CA ASP A 47 -13.27 -11.41 4.73
C ASP A 47 -13.88 -12.63 4.03
N ARG A 48 -13.07 -13.66 3.81
CA ARG A 48 -13.43 -14.89 3.09
C ARG A 48 -13.14 -16.11 3.97
N GLU A 49 -13.75 -17.24 3.62
CA GLU A 49 -13.54 -18.50 4.34
C GLU A 49 -12.06 -18.97 4.31
N ASP A 50 -11.32 -18.65 3.25
CA ASP A 50 -9.93 -19.02 3.05
C ASP A 50 -8.91 -17.97 3.52
N GLY A 51 -9.39 -16.84 4.06
CA GLY A 51 -8.57 -15.79 4.65
C GLY A 51 -9.06 -14.37 4.36
N LEU A 52 -8.13 -13.42 4.54
CA LEU A 52 -8.37 -12.01 4.28
C LEU A 52 -7.76 -11.64 2.92
N LEU A 53 -8.59 -11.22 1.98
CA LEU A 53 -8.11 -10.71 0.70
C LEU A 53 -7.90 -9.21 0.79
N LEU A 54 -6.66 -8.77 0.65
CA LEU A 54 -6.30 -7.36 0.55
C LEU A 54 -6.03 -7.02 -0.91
N ARG A 55 -6.68 -5.97 -1.43
CA ARG A 55 -6.44 -5.45 -2.77
C ARG A 55 -6.15 -3.96 -2.70
N TRP A 56 -5.16 -3.53 -3.49
CA TRP A 56 -4.88 -2.12 -3.75
C TRP A 56 -5.21 -1.81 -5.21
N GLU A 57 -6.07 -0.83 -5.40
CA GLU A 57 -6.59 -0.47 -6.72
C GLU A 57 -6.44 1.02 -6.95
N LYS A 58 -5.99 1.39 -8.15
CA LYS A 58 -5.94 2.80 -8.58
C LYS A 58 -7.13 3.12 -9.49
N GLY A 59 -7.64 4.33 -9.37
CA GLY A 59 -8.60 4.86 -10.33
C GLY A 59 -7.94 5.17 -11.66
N CYS A 60 -8.53 4.67 -12.74
CA CYS A 60 -8.12 4.93 -14.11
C CYS A 60 -9.26 5.60 -14.87
N VAL A 61 -8.90 6.54 -15.74
CA VAL A 61 -9.83 7.26 -16.60
C VAL A 61 -9.31 7.16 -18.04
N GLY A 62 -10.16 6.70 -18.95
CA GLY A 62 -9.85 6.54 -20.37
C GLY A 62 -10.34 7.73 -21.17
N ASP A 63 -10.71 7.50 -22.42
CA ASP A 63 -11.21 8.54 -23.32
C ASP A 63 -12.57 9.10 -22.90
N ASP A 64 -13.40 8.28 -22.22
CA ASP A 64 -14.66 8.70 -21.63
C ASP A 64 -14.49 8.97 -20.12
N PRO A 65 -14.49 10.25 -19.67
CA PRO A 65 -14.38 10.58 -18.26
C PRO A 65 -15.56 10.10 -17.40
N ALA A 66 -16.71 9.80 -18.00
CA ALA A 66 -17.89 9.32 -17.30
C ALA A 66 -17.86 7.80 -17.04
N ALA A 67 -16.90 7.08 -17.61
CA ALA A 67 -16.73 5.63 -17.45
C ALA A 67 -15.35 5.29 -16.81
N PRO A 68 -15.07 5.73 -15.57
CA PRO A 68 -13.84 5.36 -14.88
C PRO A 68 -13.85 3.88 -14.48
N TRP A 69 -12.66 3.29 -14.31
CA TRP A 69 -12.51 1.93 -13.78
C TRP A 69 -11.41 1.86 -12.72
N LEU A 70 -11.36 0.74 -12.01
CA LEU A 70 -10.31 0.43 -11.05
C LEU A 70 -9.35 -0.59 -11.66
N GLU A 71 -8.05 -0.33 -11.55
CA GLU A 71 -6.99 -1.26 -11.94
C GLU A 71 -6.29 -1.78 -10.68
N THR A 72 -6.20 -3.11 -10.54
CA THR A 72 -5.52 -3.74 -9.41
C THR A 72 -4.01 -3.60 -9.55
N MET A 73 -3.41 -2.92 -8.58
CA MET A 73 -1.96 -2.74 -8.49
C MET A 73 -1.31 -3.89 -7.72
N ALA A 74 -1.96 -4.35 -6.66
CA ALA A 74 -1.49 -5.45 -5.84
C ALA A 74 -2.69 -6.18 -5.21
N GLU A 75 -2.52 -7.47 -5.03
CA GLU A 75 -3.45 -8.33 -4.33
C GLU A 75 -2.65 -9.29 -3.45
N GLU A 76 -3.14 -9.51 -2.23
CA GLU A 76 -2.53 -10.43 -1.27
C GLU A 76 -3.62 -11.16 -0.48
N LEU A 77 -3.57 -12.51 -0.49
CA LEU A 77 -4.41 -13.34 0.37
C LEU A 77 -3.67 -13.70 1.65
N VAL A 78 -4.07 -13.09 2.76
CA VAL A 78 -3.57 -13.45 4.07
C VAL A 78 -4.37 -14.64 4.59
N ARG A 79 -3.79 -15.83 4.46
CA ARG A 79 -4.42 -17.06 4.95
C ARG A 79 -4.52 -17.09 6.49
N PRO A 80 -5.53 -17.77 7.05
CA PRO A 80 -5.63 -17.98 8.48
C PRO A 80 -4.35 -18.63 9.02
N ARG A 81 -3.86 -18.10 10.13
CA ARG A 81 -2.72 -18.70 10.82
C ARG A 81 -3.15 -20.08 11.32
N ARG A 82 -2.53 -21.13 10.79
CA ARG A 82 -2.67 -22.48 11.37
C ARG A 82 -2.13 -22.42 12.79
N ALA A 83 -2.97 -22.68 13.78
CA ALA A 83 -2.51 -22.80 15.16
C ALA A 83 -1.43 -23.89 15.22
N PRO A 84 -0.27 -23.65 15.87
CA PRO A 84 0.74 -24.68 16.04
C PRO A 84 0.14 -25.81 16.88
N GLY A 85 -0.12 -26.95 16.22
CA GLY A 85 -0.45 -28.21 16.89
C GLY A 85 -1.66 -28.16 17.80
N GLY A 86 -2.86 -28.07 17.23
CA GLY A 86 -3.98 -28.80 17.80
C GLY A 86 -3.59 -30.28 17.78
N ARG A 87 -2.99 -30.79 18.87
CA ARG A 87 -2.92 -32.22 19.11
C ARG A 87 -4.35 -32.72 18.93
N SER A 88 -4.57 -33.53 17.90
CA SER A 88 -5.69 -34.46 17.92
C SER A 88 -5.50 -35.24 19.21
N SER A 89 -6.31 -34.93 20.22
CA SER A 89 -6.47 -35.81 21.36
C SER A 89 -7.13 -37.05 20.80
N ALA A 90 -6.30 -37.99 20.35
CA ALA A 90 -6.64 -39.39 20.39
C ALA A 90 -6.90 -39.71 21.87
N ALA A 91 -8.15 -39.61 22.29
CA ALA A 91 -8.65 -40.15 23.54
C ALA A 91 -9.78 -41.12 23.18
N THR A 92 -9.36 -42.36 22.96
CA THR A 92 -9.91 -43.58 23.56
C THR A 92 -11.43 -43.65 23.75
N GLY A 93 -12.04 -44.54 22.99
CA GLY A 93 -13.40 -45.03 23.20
C GLY A 93 -13.64 -46.39 22.55
N SER A 94 -12.76 -47.36 22.79
CA SER A 94 -13.13 -48.77 22.64
C SER A 94 -13.91 -49.19 23.88
N MET A 95 -15.24 -49.36 23.75
CA MET A 95 -16.02 -50.36 24.50
C MET A 95 -17.48 -50.35 24.02
N ARG A 96 -17.80 -51.22 23.06
CA ARG A 96 -18.81 -52.29 23.11
C ARG A 96 -19.25 -52.68 21.71
#